data_AF-A0A961C4J0-F1
#
_entry.id   AF-A0A961C4J0-F1
#
_cell.length_a   1.000
_cell.length_b   1.000
_cell.length_c   1.000
_cell.angle_alpha   90.00
_cell.angle_beta   90.00
_cell.angle_gamma   90.00
#
_symmetry.space_group_name_H-M   'P 1'
#
loop_
_entity.id
_entity.type
_entity.pdbx_description
1 polymer ?
#
loop_
_entity_poly.entity_id
_entity_poly.type
_entity_poly.pdbx_seq_one_letter_code
_entity_poly.pdbx_strand_id
1 'polypeptide(L)'
;MSGGERLDQALVARGLARSRGQARELLEAGRVRLNEAPAAKPATRVGPGDRLAIDGDLNIRVGRGADKLDAAVTAFEPAGLAVAGKRALDVGASTGGFTQILLERGASEVLALDVGHDQLAEPVRSDPRVHDLSGRSIRGLTPDDIGGSVDLLVADLSFISLTLVMADLERVSGEAADLILLIKPQFEVGRGRLDKKGIVRDPTDRAGAMRDVLQAGVDAGLCVRGLIASPVVGTHGNREYLGWLAKGGNVSASWQALEEQIDDLVRRDP
;
A
#
# COMPACT_ATOMS: atom_id res chain seq x y z
N MET A 1 -4.28 6.57 45.96
CA MET A 1 -5.08 6.37 44.73
C MET A 1 -4.25 5.58 43.73
N SER A 2 -4.37 4.25 43.75
CA SER A 2 -3.66 3.37 42.81
C SER A 2 -4.53 3.16 41.58
N GLY A 3 -4.12 3.71 40.44
CA GLY A 3 -4.85 3.47 39.21
C GLY A 3 -4.17 4.11 38.01
N GLY A 4 -2.93 3.73 37.73
CA GLY A 4 -2.33 4.07 36.45
C GLY A 4 -3.15 3.48 35.30
N GLU A 5 -3.38 4.24 34.25
CA GLU A 5 -3.98 3.72 33.02
C GLU A 5 -2.96 2.84 32.28
N ARG A 6 -3.43 1.98 31.37
CA ARG A 6 -2.50 1.17 30.56
C ARG A 6 -1.78 2.08 29.57
N LEU A 7 -0.52 1.80 29.29
CA LEU A 7 0.30 2.57 28.35
C LEU A 7 -0.36 2.71 26.96
N ASP A 8 -0.99 1.64 26.45
CA ASP A 8 -1.73 1.70 25.18
C ASP A 8 -2.96 2.63 25.22
N GLN A 9 -3.57 2.80 26.39
CA GLN A 9 -4.67 3.74 26.60
C GLN A 9 -4.15 5.17 26.81
N ALA A 10 -3.07 5.31 27.58
CA ALA A 10 -2.42 6.59 27.87
C ALA A 10 -1.91 7.28 26.59
N LEU A 11 -1.32 6.50 25.67
CA LEU A 11 -0.87 7.01 24.37
C LEU A 11 -2.03 7.60 23.57
N VAL A 12 -3.20 6.96 23.59
CA VAL A 12 -4.40 7.46 22.89
C VAL A 12 -4.99 8.66 23.62
N ALA A 13 -5.17 8.56 24.93
CA ALA A 13 -5.75 9.62 25.76
C ALA A 13 -4.93 10.92 25.70
N ARG A 14 -3.61 10.83 25.51
CA ARG A 14 -2.70 11.98 25.38
C ARG A 14 -2.44 12.42 23.94
N GLY A 15 -3.18 11.87 22.97
CA GLY A 15 -3.06 12.25 21.55
C GLY A 15 -1.76 11.81 20.87
N LEU A 16 -0.98 10.94 21.50
CA LEU A 16 0.26 10.37 20.94
C LEU A 16 -0.02 9.19 19.99
N ALA A 17 -1.22 8.62 20.04
CA ALA A 17 -1.71 7.61 19.10
C ALA A 17 -3.19 7.83 18.76
N ARG A 18 -3.58 7.66 17.50
CA ARG A 18 -4.96 7.79 17.01
C ARG A 18 -5.87 6.62 17.40
N SER A 19 -5.29 5.48 17.75
CA SER A 19 -6.04 4.30 18.19
C SER A 19 -5.18 3.39 19.05
N ARG A 20 -5.84 2.47 19.79
CA ARG A 20 -5.12 1.44 20.56
C ARG A 20 -4.32 0.48 19.67
N GLY A 21 -4.71 0.33 18.41
CA GLY A 21 -3.96 -0.45 17.43
C GLY A 21 -2.63 0.22 17.11
N GLN A 22 -2.68 1.50 16.72
CA GLN A 22 -1.47 2.29 16.45
C GLN A 22 -0.56 2.41 17.68
N ALA A 23 -1.15 2.55 18.87
CA ALA A 23 -0.37 2.56 20.11
C ALA A 23 0.45 1.26 20.28
N ARG A 24 -0.08 0.10 19.88
CA ARG A 24 0.67 -1.17 19.91
C ARG A 24 1.75 -1.23 18.85
N GLU A 25 1.46 -0.78 17.63
CA GLU A 25 2.47 -0.69 16.55
C GLU A 25 3.67 0.17 16.98
N LEU A 26 3.42 1.32 17.62
CA LEU A 26 4.47 2.19 18.15
C LEU A 26 5.29 1.53 19.28
N LEU A 27 4.64 0.75 20.14
CA LEU A 27 5.30 -0.01 21.21
C LEU A 27 6.15 -1.16 20.66
N GLU A 28 5.63 -1.90 19.68
CA GLU A 28 6.31 -3.01 19.01
C GLU A 28 7.51 -2.53 18.18
N ALA A 29 7.38 -1.34 17.56
CA ALA A 29 8.47 -0.68 16.85
C ALA A 29 9.52 -0.04 17.78
N GLY A 30 9.37 -0.16 19.11
CA GLY A 30 10.32 0.41 20.08
C GLY A 30 10.36 1.94 20.09
N ARG A 31 9.33 2.59 19.55
CA ARG A 31 9.27 4.05 19.40
C ARG A 31 8.75 4.80 20.62
N VAL A 32 8.20 4.11 21.61
CA VAL A 32 7.60 4.76 22.78
C VAL A 32 8.61 4.87 23.92
N ARG A 33 8.70 6.07 24.51
CA ARG A 33 9.44 6.35 25.74
C ARG A 33 8.49 6.63 26.89
N LEU A 34 8.71 5.97 28.02
CA LEU A 34 8.10 6.26 29.31
C LEU A 34 9.21 6.74 30.25
N ASN A 35 9.15 8.01 30.66
CA ASN A 35 10.19 8.65 31.48
C ASN A 35 11.59 8.45 30.87
N GLU A 36 11.73 8.74 29.57
CA GLU A 36 12.98 8.64 28.78
C GLU A 36 13.51 7.20 28.54
N ALA A 37 12.90 6.19 29.16
CA ALA A 37 13.22 4.78 28.93
C ALA A 37 12.32 4.16 27.83
N PRO A 38 12.84 3.28 26.97
CA PRO A 38 12.02 2.53 26.02
C PRO A 38 10.92 1.73 26.72
N ALA A 39 9.71 1.79 26.18
CA ALA A 39 8.57 1.03 26.66
C ALA A 39 7.96 0.22 25.51
N ALA A 40 7.80 -1.08 25.72
CA ALA A 40 7.26 -1.99 24.70
C ALA A 40 5.99 -2.75 25.16
N LYS A 41 5.67 -2.73 26.46
CA LYS A 41 4.56 -3.50 27.03
C LYS A 41 3.28 -2.66 27.08
N PRO A 42 2.21 -2.99 26.31
CA PRO A 42 0.96 -2.22 26.30
C PRO A 42 0.28 -2.12 27.67
N ALA A 43 0.47 -3.14 28.52
CA ALA A 43 -0.14 -3.22 29.84
C ALA A 43 0.65 -2.48 30.94
N THR A 44 1.80 -1.86 30.62
CA THR A 44 2.55 -1.03 31.58
C THR A 44 1.64 0.05 32.16
N ARG A 45 1.70 0.24 33.49
CA ARG A 45 0.89 1.24 34.18
C ARG A 45 1.54 2.60 34.06
N VAL A 46 0.76 3.58 33.63
CA VAL A 46 1.18 4.98 33.46
C VAL A 46 0.38 5.84 34.42
N GLY A 47 1.08 6.55 35.29
CA GLY A 47 0.53 7.52 36.22
C GLY A 47 0.38 8.92 35.62
N PRO A 48 -0.34 9.83 36.29
CA PRO A 48 -0.52 11.20 35.83
C PRO A 48 0.79 12.00 35.67
N GLY A 49 1.81 11.69 36.49
CA GLY A 49 3.11 12.37 36.44
C GLY A 49 4.14 11.75 35.49
N ASP A 50 3.81 10.61 34.87
CA ASP A 50 4.72 9.95 33.94
C ASP A 50 4.77 10.71 32.61
N ARG A 51 5.96 10.86 32.04
CA ARG A 51 6.18 11.49 30.73
C ARG A 51 6.17 10.44 29.64
N LEU A 52 5.33 10.65 28.63
CA LEU A 52 5.29 9.83 27.42
C LEU A 52 5.84 10.63 26.25
N ALA A 53 6.70 10.00 25.47
CA ALA A 53 7.21 10.54 24.21
C ALA A 53 7.25 9.44 23.15
N ILE A 54 7.27 9.85 21.88
CA ILE A 54 7.49 8.95 20.74
C ILE A 54 8.77 9.42 20.05
N ASP A 55 9.73 8.52 19.88
CA ASP A 55 10.97 8.78 19.16
C ASP A 55 10.70 8.86 17.65
N GLY A 56 11.26 9.85 16.97
CA GLY A 56 11.10 10.09 15.53
C GLY A 56 9.85 10.92 15.19
N ASP A 57 9.75 11.38 13.94
CA ASP A 57 8.64 12.23 13.50
C ASP A 57 7.28 11.56 13.74
N LEU A 58 6.31 12.37 14.17
CA LEU A 58 4.91 11.97 14.37
C LEU A 58 4.16 11.78 13.03
N ASN A 59 4.87 11.78 11.89
CA ASN A 59 4.38 11.23 10.62
C ASN A 59 4.24 9.71 10.74
N ILE A 60 3.33 9.30 11.62
CA ILE A 60 2.99 7.90 11.81
C ILE A 60 2.32 7.46 10.50
N ARG A 61 2.98 6.53 9.81
CA ARG A 61 2.48 5.92 8.59
C ARG A 61 0.99 5.59 8.72
N VAL A 62 0.21 6.06 7.76
CA VAL A 62 -1.25 5.92 7.75
C VAL A 62 -1.59 4.49 7.32
N GLY A 63 -1.45 3.58 8.28
CA GLY A 63 -1.73 2.16 8.10
C GLY A 63 -0.60 1.40 7.41
N ARG A 64 -0.80 0.07 7.33
CA ARG A 64 0.16 -0.90 6.79
C ARG A 64 0.44 -0.73 5.29
N GLY A 65 -0.41 0.00 4.55
CA GLY A 65 -0.23 0.25 3.13
C GLY A 65 1.04 1.05 2.82
N ALA A 66 1.37 2.04 3.66
CA ALA A 66 2.55 2.87 3.47
C ALA A 66 3.84 2.04 3.38
N ASP A 67 4.03 1.05 4.28
CA ASP A 67 5.20 0.18 4.26
C ASP A 67 5.33 -0.64 2.97
N LYS A 68 4.20 -0.99 2.34
CA LYS A 68 4.20 -1.76 1.09
C LYS A 68 4.71 -0.90 -0.06
N LEU A 69 4.10 0.27 -0.28
CA LEU A 69 4.48 1.14 -1.39
C LEU A 69 5.92 1.65 -1.21
N ASP A 70 6.32 1.99 0.02
CA ASP A 70 7.68 2.43 0.33
C ASP A 70 8.74 1.38 -0.05
N ALA A 71 8.44 0.10 0.20
CA ALA A 71 9.30 -1.00 -0.21
C ALA A 71 9.36 -1.20 -1.72
N ALA A 72 8.23 -1.08 -2.44
CA ALA A 72 8.25 -1.13 -3.92
C ALA A 72 9.04 0.02 -4.52
N VAL A 73 8.79 1.26 -4.08
CA VAL A 73 9.53 2.42 -4.57
C VAL A 73 11.02 2.24 -4.30
N THR A 74 11.41 1.85 -3.08
CA THR A 74 12.82 1.60 -2.74
C THR A 74 13.46 0.49 -3.59
N ALA A 75 12.73 -0.58 -3.88
CA ALA A 75 13.25 -1.69 -4.67
C ALA A 75 13.41 -1.36 -6.15
N PHE A 76 12.51 -0.54 -6.72
CA PHE A 76 12.45 -0.26 -8.14
C PHE A 76 13.12 1.06 -8.56
N GLU A 77 13.33 2.00 -7.63
CA GLU A 77 14.01 3.27 -7.88
C GLU A 77 15.41 3.11 -8.52
N PRO A 78 16.28 2.17 -8.07
CA PRO A 78 17.56 1.92 -8.72
C PRO A 78 17.46 1.48 -10.20
N ALA A 79 16.31 0.93 -10.60
CA ALA A 79 16.02 0.49 -11.96
C ALA A 79 15.29 1.55 -12.80
N GLY A 80 15.04 2.74 -12.25
CA GLY A 80 14.54 3.90 -12.98
C GLY A 80 13.11 4.35 -12.64
N LEU A 81 12.43 3.68 -11.69
CA LEU A 81 11.15 4.19 -11.18
C LEU A 81 11.37 5.55 -10.49
N ALA A 82 10.54 6.54 -10.80
CA ALA A 82 10.61 7.86 -10.17
C ALA A 82 9.23 8.32 -9.69
N VAL A 83 9.17 8.83 -8.46
CA VAL A 83 7.96 9.45 -7.88
C VAL A 83 8.06 10.97 -7.85
N ALA A 84 9.26 11.51 -7.63
CA ALA A 84 9.48 12.93 -7.48
C ALA A 84 8.98 13.73 -8.71
N GLY A 85 8.19 14.77 -8.46
CA GLY A 85 7.61 15.65 -9.47
C GLY A 85 6.47 15.04 -10.29
N LYS A 86 6.13 13.77 -10.08
CA LYS A 86 5.08 13.07 -10.83
C LYS A 86 3.69 13.46 -10.35
N ARG A 87 2.77 13.55 -11.30
CA ARG A 87 1.34 13.53 -11.04
C ARG A 87 0.88 12.09 -10.84
N ALA A 88 0.37 11.77 -9.65
CA ALA A 88 0.06 10.40 -9.27
C ALA A 88 -1.45 10.16 -9.07
N LEU A 89 -1.90 8.95 -9.40
CA LEU A 89 -3.23 8.44 -9.03
C LEU A 89 -3.07 7.28 -8.03
N ASP A 90 -3.70 7.40 -6.86
CA ASP A 90 -3.80 6.34 -5.85
C ASP A 90 -5.18 5.69 -5.92
N VAL A 91 -5.25 4.49 -6.49
CA VAL A 91 -6.50 3.74 -6.71
C VAL A 91 -6.74 2.78 -5.53
N GLY A 92 -7.79 3.07 -4.76
CA GLY A 92 -8.05 2.41 -3.48
C GLY A 92 -7.33 3.10 -2.32
N ALA A 93 -7.28 4.43 -2.33
CA ALA A 93 -6.50 5.22 -1.39
C ALA A 93 -6.83 4.94 0.08
N SER A 94 -8.07 4.56 0.38
CA SER A 94 -8.57 4.23 1.72
C SER A 94 -8.16 5.26 2.76
N THR A 95 -7.40 4.87 3.79
CA THR A 95 -6.93 5.83 4.80
C THR A 95 -5.84 6.78 4.31
N GLY A 96 -5.23 6.52 3.15
CA GLY A 96 -4.20 7.37 2.53
C GLY A 96 -2.77 6.86 2.71
N GLY A 97 -2.57 5.56 2.94
CA GLY A 97 -1.22 5.01 3.20
C GLY A 97 -0.30 5.10 1.98
N PHE A 98 -0.79 4.78 0.78
CA PHE A 98 -0.04 4.92 -0.46
C PHE A 98 0.14 6.40 -0.82
N THR A 99 -0.94 7.18 -0.76
CA THR A 99 -0.90 8.65 -0.92
C THR A 99 0.19 9.30 -0.06
N GLN A 100 0.29 8.94 1.23
CA GLN A 100 1.35 9.47 2.10
C GLN A 100 2.75 9.21 1.54
N ILE A 101 3.04 7.99 1.09
CA ILE A 101 4.35 7.66 0.53
C ILE A 101 4.60 8.43 -0.76
N LEU A 102 3.60 8.60 -1.62
CA LEU A 102 3.73 9.42 -2.82
C LEU A 102 4.13 10.87 -2.47
N LEU A 103 3.48 11.45 -1.46
CA LEU A 103 3.80 12.80 -0.97
C LEU A 103 5.21 12.90 -0.37
N GLU A 104 5.60 11.92 0.45
CA GLU A 104 6.93 11.83 1.08
C GLU A 104 8.04 11.64 0.05
N ARG A 105 7.77 10.90 -1.03
CA ARG A 105 8.67 10.66 -2.16
C ARG A 105 8.64 11.79 -3.20
N GLY A 106 7.89 12.87 -2.93
CA GLY A 106 7.95 14.11 -3.68
C GLY A 106 7.04 14.19 -4.89
N ALA A 107 5.94 13.43 -4.95
CA ALA A 107 4.90 13.62 -5.95
C ALA A 107 4.42 15.09 -5.95
N SER A 108 4.19 15.64 -7.14
CA SER A 108 3.75 17.03 -7.32
C SER A 108 2.25 17.20 -7.05
N GLU A 109 1.48 16.14 -7.33
CA GLU A 109 0.03 16.06 -7.16
C GLU A 109 -0.34 14.59 -6.92
N VAL A 110 -1.30 14.33 -6.02
CA VAL A 110 -1.86 12.99 -5.81
C VAL A 110 -3.38 13.04 -5.86
N LEU A 111 -3.96 12.34 -6.83
CA LEU A 111 -5.38 12.08 -6.90
C LEU A 111 -5.69 10.82 -6.07
N ALA A 112 -6.40 10.98 -4.96
CA ALA A 112 -6.74 9.88 -4.06
C ALA A 112 -8.14 9.35 -4.40
N LEU A 113 -8.20 8.25 -5.17
CA LEU A 113 -9.44 7.64 -5.64
C LEU A 113 -9.85 6.49 -4.73
N ASP A 114 -11.08 6.56 -4.20
CA ASP A 114 -11.67 5.45 -3.44
C ASP A 114 -13.17 5.35 -3.71
N VAL A 115 -13.71 4.13 -3.65
CA VAL A 115 -15.17 3.89 -3.76
C VAL A 115 -15.90 4.22 -2.46
N GLY A 116 -15.20 4.21 -1.32
CA GLY A 116 -15.67 4.68 -0.04
C GLY A 116 -15.69 6.20 0.05
N HIS A 117 -16.23 6.70 1.16
CA HIS A 117 -16.32 8.13 1.45
C HIS A 117 -15.53 8.49 2.71
N ASP A 118 -14.89 9.66 2.70
CA ASP A 118 -14.26 10.30 3.87
C ASP A 118 -13.24 9.42 4.60
N GLN A 119 -12.53 8.56 3.89
CA GLN A 119 -11.62 7.59 4.50
C GLN A 119 -10.22 8.16 4.79
N LEU A 120 -9.77 9.16 4.02
CA LEU A 120 -8.45 9.75 4.16
C LEU A 120 -8.24 10.33 5.56
N ALA A 121 -7.11 9.97 6.17
CA ALA A 121 -6.68 10.52 7.45
C ALA A 121 -6.33 12.00 7.31
N GLU A 122 -6.62 12.78 8.36
CA GLU A 122 -6.46 14.24 8.36
C GLU A 122 -5.11 14.75 7.85
N PRO A 123 -3.95 14.17 8.26
CA PRO A 123 -2.66 14.67 7.78
C PRO A 123 -2.49 14.53 6.26
N VAL A 124 -3.06 13.48 5.66
CA VAL A 124 -3.00 13.25 4.21
C VAL A 124 -4.03 14.13 3.50
N ARG A 125 -5.27 14.18 4.02
CA ARG A 125 -6.36 14.98 3.44
C ARG A 125 -6.03 16.47 3.41
N SER A 126 -5.31 16.97 4.40
CA SER A 126 -4.96 18.40 4.53
C SER A 126 -3.77 18.84 3.67
N ASP A 127 -3.03 17.93 3.04
CA ASP A 127 -1.92 18.30 2.17
C ASP A 127 -2.45 18.95 0.88
N PRO A 128 -2.00 20.16 0.51
CA PRO A 128 -2.52 20.89 -0.65
C PRO A 128 -2.26 20.20 -2.00
N ARG A 129 -1.41 19.17 -2.04
CA ARG A 129 -1.14 18.37 -3.24
C ARG A 129 -2.14 17.22 -3.41
N VAL A 130 -3.01 16.96 -2.43
CA VAL A 130 -3.96 15.85 -2.45
C VAL A 130 -5.33 16.31 -2.93
N HIS A 131 -5.87 15.58 -3.89
CA HIS A 131 -7.24 15.75 -4.39
C HIS A 131 -8.05 14.51 -4.06
N ASP A 132 -8.99 14.63 -3.12
CA ASP A 132 -9.87 13.55 -2.71
C ASP A 132 -10.96 13.29 -3.78
N LEU A 133 -10.92 12.10 -4.37
CA LEU A 133 -11.88 11.59 -5.34
C LEU A 133 -12.72 10.44 -4.75
N SER A 134 -13.04 10.51 -3.46
CA SER A 134 -13.94 9.60 -2.75
C SER A 134 -15.30 9.41 -3.45
N GLY A 135 -15.86 8.22 -3.29
CA GLY A 135 -17.13 7.80 -3.89
C GLY A 135 -17.06 7.49 -5.39
N ARG A 136 -15.87 7.35 -5.96
CA ARG A 136 -15.67 7.10 -7.40
C ARG A 136 -14.98 5.76 -7.63
N SER A 137 -15.32 5.14 -8.75
CA SER A 137 -14.66 3.91 -9.20
C SER A 137 -13.67 4.23 -10.32
N ILE A 138 -12.60 3.44 -10.40
CA ILE A 138 -11.72 3.44 -11.56
C ILE A 138 -12.44 2.93 -12.83
N ARG A 139 -13.48 2.10 -12.67
CA ARG A 139 -14.23 1.52 -13.80
C ARG A 139 -14.87 2.61 -14.62
N GLY A 140 -14.50 2.69 -15.90
CA GLY A 140 -15.01 3.70 -16.82
C GLY A 140 -14.50 5.12 -16.56
N LEU A 141 -13.57 5.32 -15.61
CA LEU A 141 -12.91 6.60 -15.40
C LEU A 141 -12.09 6.95 -16.65
N THR A 142 -12.15 8.20 -17.07
CA THR A 142 -11.40 8.73 -18.21
C THR A 142 -10.37 9.77 -17.76
N PRO A 143 -9.33 10.05 -18.57
CA PRO A 143 -8.40 11.14 -18.28
C PRO A 143 -9.11 12.49 -18.05
N ASP A 144 -10.18 12.79 -18.79
CA ASP A 144 -10.90 14.05 -18.66
C ASP A 144 -11.58 14.19 -17.29
N ASP A 145 -12.11 13.10 -16.72
CA ASP A 145 -12.76 13.09 -15.39
C ASP A 145 -11.80 13.47 -14.26
N ILE A 146 -10.50 13.32 -14.51
CA ILE A 146 -9.43 13.60 -13.56
C ILE A 146 -8.50 14.72 -14.03
N GLY A 147 -8.86 15.48 -15.07
CA GLY A 147 -8.06 16.64 -15.52
C GLY A 147 -6.77 16.29 -16.28
N GLY A 148 -6.74 15.14 -16.96
CA GLY A 148 -5.64 14.67 -17.79
C GLY A 148 -5.08 13.32 -17.33
N SER A 149 -4.16 12.75 -18.09
CA SER A 149 -3.48 11.51 -17.71
C SER A 149 -2.55 11.70 -16.51
N VAL A 150 -2.18 10.60 -15.85
CA VAL A 150 -1.21 10.59 -14.75
C VAL A 150 0.13 9.99 -15.18
N ASP A 151 1.21 10.43 -14.55
CA ASP A 151 2.56 9.93 -14.81
C ASP A 151 2.92 8.71 -13.96
N LEU A 152 2.22 8.52 -12.85
CA LEU A 152 2.39 7.40 -11.92
C LEU A 152 1.01 6.95 -11.44
N LEU A 153 0.78 5.64 -11.40
CA LEU A 153 -0.41 5.06 -10.81
C LEU A 153 -0.01 4.02 -9.77
N VAL A 154 -0.68 4.03 -8.63
CA VAL A 154 -0.57 2.98 -7.62
C VAL A 154 -1.95 2.40 -7.34
N ALA A 155 -2.05 1.08 -7.13
CA ALA A 155 -3.34 0.43 -6.87
C ALA A 155 -3.27 -0.55 -5.70
N ASP A 156 -4.09 -0.31 -4.67
CA ASP A 156 -4.32 -1.18 -3.51
C ASP A 156 -5.82 -1.54 -3.42
N LEU A 157 -6.27 -2.40 -4.33
CA LEU A 157 -7.68 -2.76 -4.42
C LEU A 157 -8.03 -3.96 -3.54
N SER A 158 -9.25 -3.98 -3.01
CA SER A 158 -9.81 -5.11 -2.26
C SER A 158 -11.16 -5.52 -2.83
N PHE A 159 -11.50 -6.81 -2.73
CA PHE A 159 -12.76 -7.38 -3.19
C PHE A 159 -13.02 -7.31 -4.71
N ILE A 160 -11.98 -7.00 -5.48
CA ILE A 160 -12.00 -6.92 -6.94
C ILE A 160 -10.65 -7.43 -7.46
N SER A 161 -10.69 -8.18 -8.56
CA SER A 161 -9.48 -8.61 -9.26
C SER A 161 -8.91 -7.46 -10.07
N LEU A 162 -7.58 -7.28 -10.04
CA LEU A 162 -6.88 -6.30 -10.87
C LEU A 162 -7.11 -6.56 -12.37
N THR A 163 -7.26 -7.82 -12.77
CA THR A 163 -7.51 -8.21 -14.17
C THR A 163 -8.78 -7.54 -14.74
N LEU A 164 -9.78 -7.27 -13.90
CA LEU A 164 -11.06 -6.69 -14.32
C LEU A 164 -11.03 -5.18 -14.51
N VAL A 165 -9.97 -4.50 -14.05
CA VAL A 165 -9.82 -3.05 -14.12
C VAL A 165 -8.54 -2.63 -14.84
N MET A 166 -7.73 -3.58 -15.31
CA MET A 166 -6.43 -3.28 -15.91
C MET A 166 -6.52 -2.32 -17.09
N ALA A 167 -7.51 -2.49 -17.96
CA ALA A 167 -7.75 -1.59 -19.09
C ALA A 167 -8.20 -0.18 -18.64
N ASP A 168 -8.85 -0.05 -17.47
CA ASP A 168 -9.19 1.25 -16.91
C ASP A 168 -7.95 1.95 -16.32
N LEU A 169 -7.07 1.19 -15.64
CA LEU A 169 -5.80 1.68 -15.12
C LEU A 169 -4.90 2.19 -16.25
N GLU A 170 -4.75 1.40 -17.32
CA GLU A 170 -3.94 1.77 -18.49
C GLU A 170 -4.47 3.03 -19.19
N ARG A 171 -5.80 3.17 -19.31
CA ARG A 171 -6.45 4.29 -20.01
C ARG A 171 -6.15 5.64 -19.37
N VAL A 172 -6.12 5.71 -18.04
CA VAL A 172 -5.86 6.95 -17.30
C VAL A 172 -4.37 7.27 -17.17
N SER A 173 -3.50 6.30 -17.47
CA SER A 173 -2.05 6.43 -17.46
C SER A 173 -1.54 7.08 -18.76
N GLY A 174 -0.58 8.02 -18.62
CA GLY A 174 0.11 8.63 -19.75
C GLY A 174 1.04 7.66 -20.48
N GLU A 175 1.48 8.03 -21.69
CA GLU A 175 2.25 7.17 -22.61
C GLU A 175 3.59 6.63 -22.07
N ALA A 176 4.11 7.22 -21.00
CA ALA A 176 5.36 6.83 -20.33
C ALA A 176 5.15 6.62 -18.81
N ALA A 177 3.92 6.35 -18.40
CA ALA A 177 3.57 6.26 -16.99
C ALA A 177 4.00 4.93 -16.37
N ASP A 178 4.40 5.01 -15.11
CA ASP A 178 4.68 3.84 -14.28
C ASP A 178 3.42 3.44 -13.49
N LEU A 179 3.25 2.14 -13.27
CA LEU A 179 2.15 1.56 -12.50
C LEU A 179 2.73 0.62 -11.44
N ILE A 180 2.34 0.80 -10.18
CA ILE A 180 2.68 -0.10 -9.08
C ILE A 180 1.41 -0.74 -8.55
N LEU A 181 1.26 -2.04 -8.76
CA LEU A 181 0.03 -2.78 -8.47
C LEU A 181 0.25 -3.73 -7.31
N LEU A 182 -0.58 -3.62 -6.26
CA LEU A 182 -0.61 -4.59 -5.17
C LEU A 182 -1.48 -5.80 -5.54
N ILE A 183 -0.81 -6.88 -5.88
CA ILE A 183 -1.39 -8.17 -6.21
C ILE A 183 -1.73 -8.89 -4.91
N LYS A 184 -3.02 -9.15 -4.73
CA LYS A 184 -3.57 -9.85 -3.56
C LYS A 184 -4.19 -11.17 -4.01
N PRO A 185 -3.45 -12.29 -3.96
CA PRO A 185 -3.93 -13.58 -4.47
C PRO A 185 -5.35 -13.94 -4.03
N GLN A 186 -5.73 -13.61 -2.79
CA GLN A 186 -7.07 -13.89 -2.26
C GLN A 186 -8.23 -13.24 -3.03
N PHE A 187 -7.97 -12.21 -3.83
CA PHE A 187 -8.95 -11.57 -4.70
C PHE A 187 -8.83 -11.99 -6.17
N GLU A 188 -7.81 -12.78 -6.51
CA GLU A 188 -7.50 -13.22 -7.87
C GLU A 188 -7.87 -14.69 -8.11
N VAL A 189 -7.61 -15.59 -7.16
CA VAL A 189 -7.67 -17.07 -7.38
C VAL A 189 -9.07 -17.69 -7.39
N GLY A 190 -10.11 -16.88 -7.16
CA GLY A 190 -11.50 -17.33 -7.03
C GLY A 190 -11.83 -18.07 -5.73
N ARG A 191 -13.13 -18.17 -5.39
CA ARG A 191 -13.58 -18.67 -4.07
C ARG A 191 -13.19 -20.12 -3.75
N GLY A 192 -13.01 -20.97 -4.77
CA GLY A 192 -12.69 -22.39 -4.59
C GLY A 192 -11.26 -22.66 -4.10
N ARG A 193 -10.39 -21.66 -4.15
CA ARG A 193 -8.96 -21.76 -3.79
C ARG A 193 -8.60 -21.04 -2.49
N LEU A 194 -9.63 -20.59 -1.77
CA LEU A 194 -9.49 -19.95 -0.46
C LEU A 194 -9.79 -20.97 0.64
N ASP A 195 -9.02 -20.92 1.72
CA ASP A 195 -9.37 -21.66 2.93
C ASP A 195 -10.58 -21.02 3.66
N LYS A 196 -11.03 -21.64 4.76
CA LYS A 196 -12.15 -21.13 5.57
C LYS A 196 -11.94 -19.72 6.14
N LYS A 197 -10.70 -19.22 6.16
CA LYS A 197 -10.32 -17.88 6.63
C LYS A 197 -10.06 -16.92 5.48
N GLY A 198 -10.28 -17.32 4.22
CA GLY A 198 -10.00 -16.49 3.06
C GLY A 198 -8.51 -16.37 2.72
N ILE A 199 -7.70 -17.37 3.10
CA ILE A 199 -6.25 -17.36 2.89
C ILE A 199 -5.88 -18.26 1.71
N VAL A 200 -5.01 -17.76 0.83
CA VAL A 200 -4.39 -18.55 -0.25
C VAL A 200 -3.13 -19.24 0.28
N ARG A 201 -3.25 -20.52 0.65
CA ARG A 201 -2.12 -21.32 1.17
C ARG A 201 -1.26 -21.93 0.08
N ASP A 202 -1.85 -22.30 -1.04
CA ASP A 202 -1.13 -23.00 -2.10
C ASP A 202 -0.18 -22.02 -2.83
N PRO A 203 1.14 -22.27 -2.84
CA PRO A 203 2.10 -21.46 -3.59
C PRO A 203 1.78 -21.40 -5.09
N THR A 204 1.24 -22.48 -5.67
CA THR A 204 0.85 -22.53 -7.09
C THR A 204 -0.31 -21.59 -7.38
N ASP A 205 -1.25 -21.43 -6.45
CA ASP A 205 -2.34 -20.46 -6.59
C ASP A 205 -1.84 -19.02 -6.46
N ARG A 206 -0.88 -18.76 -5.56
CA ARG A 206 -0.22 -17.44 -5.47
C ARG A 206 0.55 -17.10 -6.75
N ALA A 207 1.29 -18.07 -7.30
CA ALA A 207 1.99 -17.94 -8.57
C ALA A 207 1.01 -17.67 -9.72
N GLY A 208 -0.11 -18.41 -9.77
CA GLY A 208 -1.21 -18.19 -10.72
C GLY A 208 -1.75 -16.77 -10.66
N ALA A 209 -2.07 -16.27 -9.47
CA ALA A 209 -2.57 -14.90 -9.30
C ALA A 209 -1.60 -13.83 -9.83
N MET A 210 -0.30 -13.96 -9.55
CA MET A 210 0.70 -13.03 -10.09
C MET A 210 0.75 -13.11 -11.61
N ARG A 211 0.80 -14.32 -12.18
CA ARG A 211 0.82 -14.52 -13.63
C ARG A 211 -0.40 -13.89 -14.31
N ASP A 212 -1.60 -14.15 -13.79
CA ASP A 212 -2.85 -13.67 -14.37
C ASP A 212 -2.92 -12.12 -14.38
N VAL A 213 -2.49 -11.47 -13.28
CA VAL A 213 -2.46 -10.00 -13.22
C VAL A 213 -1.41 -9.41 -14.15
N LEU A 214 -0.21 -9.99 -14.19
CA LEU A 214 0.86 -9.50 -15.07
C LEU A 214 0.49 -9.70 -16.54
N GLN A 215 -0.14 -10.82 -16.89
CA GLN A 215 -0.63 -11.09 -18.25
C GLN A 215 -1.74 -10.11 -18.64
N ALA A 216 -2.69 -9.82 -17.74
CA ALA A 216 -3.70 -8.80 -18.01
C ALA A 216 -3.09 -7.43 -18.29
N GLY A 217 -1.97 -7.09 -17.61
CA GLY A 217 -1.21 -5.87 -17.89
C GLY A 217 -0.62 -5.86 -19.30
N VAL A 218 0.02 -6.97 -19.70
CA VAL A 218 0.57 -7.13 -21.05
C VAL A 218 -0.52 -7.07 -22.12
N ASP A 219 -1.65 -7.71 -21.89
CA ASP A 219 -2.81 -7.70 -22.80
C ASP A 219 -3.41 -6.29 -22.94
N ALA A 220 -3.32 -5.47 -21.89
CA ALA A 220 -3.70 -4.05 -21.91
C ALA A 220 -2.66 -3.14 -22.59
N GLY A 221 -1.48 -3.66 -22.96
CA GLY A 221 -0.40 -2.88 -23.60
C GLY A 221 0.68 -2.36 -22.66
N LEU A 222 0.73 -2.84 -21.42
CA LEU A 222 1.76 -2.50 -20.44
C LEU A 222 2.96 -3.45 -20.53
N CYS A 223 4.14 -2.99 -20.12
CA CYS A 223 5.34 -3.81 -19.99
C CYS A 223 5.65 -4.08 -18.52
N VAL A 224 5.93 -5.34 -18.16
CA VAL A 224 6.35 -5.68 -16.80
C VAL A 224 7.83 -5.33 -16.60
N ARG A 225 8.11 -4.59 -15.54
CA ARG A 225 9.44 -4.06 -15.18
C ARG A 225 10.03 -4.71 -13.94
N GLY A 226 9.19 -5.12 -12.98
CA GLY A 226 9.66 -5.72 -11.74
C GLY A 226 8.55 -6.33 -10.90
N LEU A 227 8.93 -7.21 -9.97
CA LEU A 227 8.03 -7.90 -9.07
C LEU A 227 8.75 -8.17 -7.74
N ILE A 228 8.10 -7.84 -6.62
CA ILE A 228 8.62 -8.13 -5.27
C ILE A 228 7.50 -8.69 -4.38
N ALA A 229 7.89 -9.40 -3.32
CA ALA A 229 6.97 -9.70 -2.23
C ALA A 229 6.72 -8.43 -1.39
N SER A 230 5.49 -8.28 -0.90
CA SER A 230 5.18 -7.23 0.08
C SER A 230 5.91 -7.53 1.40
N PRO A 231 6.56 -6.53 2.04
CA PRO A 231 7.23 -6.73 3.33
C PRO A 231 6.23 -6.94 4.47
N VAL A 232 4.96 -6.59 4.27
CA VAL A 232 3.91 -6.71 5.27
C VAL A 232 2.89 -7.74 4.83
N VAL A 233 2.57 -8.66 5.74
CA VAL A 233 1.52 -9.65 5.50
C VAL A 233 0.15 -8.96 5.46
N GLY A 234 -0.62 -9.28 4.43
CA GLY A 234 -1.96 -8.80 4.19
C GLY A 234 -2.95 -9.19 5.29
N THR A 235 -4.21 -8.80 5.10
CA THR A 235 -5.27 -9.12 6.07
C THR A 235 -5.43 -10.64 6.23
N HIS A 236 -5.61 -11.09 7.46
CA HIS A 236 -5.74 -12.49 7.85
C HIS A 236 -4.53 -13.39 7.55
N GLY A 237 -3.37 -12.83 7.20
CA GLY A 237 -2.16 -13.61 6.95
C GLY A 237 -1.87 -13.89 5.47
N ASN A 238 -2.61 -13.27 4.54
CA ASN A 238 -2.35 -13.44 3.11
C ASN A 238 -1.00 -12.84 2.69
N ARG A 239 -0.26 -13.57 1.87
CA ARG A 239 0.93 -13.02 1.19
C ARG A 239 0.48 -12.19 0.00
N GLU A 240 1.10 -11.04 -0.17
CA GLU A 240 0.77 -10.06 -1.21
C GLU A 240 2.06 -9.67 -1.94
N TYR A 241 1.94 -9.20 -3.17
CA TYR A 241 3.08 -8.92 -4.05
C TYR A 241 2.90 -7.58 -4.74
N LEU A 242 4.00 -6.90 -5.07
CA LEU A 242 3.97 -5.62 -5.79
C LEU A 242 4.59 -5.80 -7.17
N GLY A 243 3.79 -5.57 -8.21
CA GLY A 243 4.23 -5.54 -9.59
C GLY A 243 4.46 -4.11 -10.07
N TRP A 244 5.59 -3.86 -10.71
CA TRP A 244 5.87 -2.63 -11.44
C TRP A 244 5.69 -2.89 -12.94
N LEU A 245 4.76 -2.14 -13.53
CA LEU A 245 4.48 -2.12 -14.96
C LEU A 245 4.72 -0.69 -15.49
N ALA A 246 4.97 -0.57 -16.79
CA ALA A 246 5.08 0.74 -17.44
C ALA A 246 4.29 0.76 -18.74
N LYS A 247 3.61 1.87 -19.01
CA LYS A 247 3.07 2.18 -20.32
C LYS A 247 4.22 2.72 -21.17
N GLY A 248 4.48 2.07 -22.31
CA GLY A 248 5.61 2.40 -23.19
C GLY A 248 6.95 1.76 -22.82
N GLY A 249 7.80 1.62 -23.85
CA GLY A 249 9.19 1.11 -23.78
C GLY A 249 9.36 -0.31 -24.32
N ASN A 250 10.33 -0.52 -25.22
CA ASN A 250 10.52 -1.75 -26.01
C ASN A 250 11.03 -3.00 -25.24
N VAL A 251 11.11 -2.96 -23.90
CA VAL A 251 11.77 -4.02 -23.12
C VAL A 251 10.82 -4.59 -22.09
N SER A 252 10.07 -5.62 -22.41
CA SER A 252 9.50 -6.49 -21.37
C SER A 252 10.61 -7.42 -20.86
N ALA A 253 10.62 -7.75 -19.58
CA ALA A 253 11.30 -8.98 -19.18
C ALA A 253 10.70 -10.16 -19.98
N SER A 254 11.52 -11.16 -20.34
CA SER A 254 10.99 -12.32 -21.05
C SER A 254 10.05 -13.09 -20.12
N TRP A 255 8.96 -13.64 -20.66
CA TRP A 255 8.03 -14.45 -19.86
C TRP A 255 8.73 -15.54 -19.06
N GLN A 256 9.77 -16.16 -19.63
CA GLN A 256 10.59 -17.13 -18.89
C GLN A 256 11.26 -16.53 -17.64
N ALA A 257 11.85 -15.33 -17.75
CA ALA A 257 12.46 -14.66 -16.60
C ALA A 257 11.42 -14.23 -15.56
N LEU A 258 10.22 -13.81 -15.99
CA LEU A 258 9.11 -13.53 -15.07
C LEU A 258 8.67 -14.79 -14.31
N GLU A 259 8.53 -15.93 -14.99
CA GLU A 259 8.15 -17.20 -14.37
C GLU A 259 9.17 -17.62 -13.30
N GLU A 260 10.47 -17.53 -13.62
CA GLU A 260 11.54 -17.81 -12.65
C GLU A 260 11.47 -16.89 -11.42
N GLN A 261 11.18 -15.60 -11.62
CA GLN A 261 11.01 -14.64 -10.54
C GLN A 261 9.76 -14.93 -9.68
N ILE A 262 8.64 -15.30 -10.31
CA ILE A 262 7.41 -15.72 -9.61
C ILE A 262 7.69 -16.95 -8.74
N ASP A 263 8.35 -17.96 -9.29
CA ASP A 263 8.70 -19.20 -8.60
C ASP A 263 9.66 -18.97 -7.42
N ASP A 264 10.61 -18.05 -7.56
CA ASP A 264 11.51 -17.66 -6.48
C ASP A 264 10.77 -16.95 -5.35
N LEU A 265 9.85 -16.02 -5.67
CA LEU A 265 9.05 -15.30 -4.69
C LEU A 265 8.14 -16.23 -3.87
N VAL A 266 7.44 -17.16 -4.51
CA VAL A 266 6.57 -18.10 -3.77
C VAL A 266 7.35 -19.12 -2.95
N ARG A 267 8.60 -19.44 -3.35
CA ARG A 267 9.48 -20.36 -2.62
C ARG A 267 10.10 -19.73 -1.38
N ARG A 268 10.49 -18.45 -1.47
CA ARG A 268 11.06 -17.69 -0.35
C ARG A 268 10.01 -17.32 0.70
N ASP A 269 8.73 -17.38 0.33
CA ASP A 269 7.62 -17.07 1.22
C ASP A 269 6.59 -18.23 1.30
N PRO A 270 6.96 -19.36 1.94
CA PRO A 270 6.15 -20.58 1.99
C PRO A 270 4.81 -20.41 2.71
#